data_AF-A0ABD5XSZ4-F1
#
_entry.id   AF-A0ABD5XSZ4-F1
#
_cell.length_a   1.000
_cell.length_b   1.000
_cell.length_c   1.000
_cell.angle_alpha   90.00
_cell.angle_beta   90.00
_cell.angle_gamma   90.00
#
_symmetry.space_group_name_H-M   'P 1'
#
loop_
_entity.id
_entity.type
_entity.pdbx_description
1 polymer ?
#
loop_
_entity_poly.entity_id
_entity_poly.type
_entity_poly.pdbx_seq_one_letter_code
_entity_poly.pdbx_strand_id
1 'polypeptide(L)' 'MEATDESTDARRPSEAPDERTPADCPEISAYSTTETKTVFTESGNDDGWIATDLTLDVRQ' A
#
# COMPACT_ATOMS: atom_id res chain seq x y z
N MET A 1 -28.34 -22.15 17.74
CA MET A 1 -27.52 -20.94 17.63
C MET A 1 -27.98 -20.24 16.36
N GLU A 2 -28.72 -19.15 16.50
CA GLU A 2 -29.00 -18.27 15.35
C GLU A 2 -27.84 -17.30 15.19
N ALA A 3 -27.32 -17.20 13.96
CA ALA A 3 -26.37 -16.16 13.61
C ALA A 3 -27.18 -14.93 13.17
N THR A 4 -27.17 -13.87 13.98
CA THR A 4 -27.67 -12.56 13.58
C THR A 4 -26.67 -11.96 12.59
N ASP A 5 -27.02 -11.94 11.31
CA ASP A 5 -26.37 -11.11 10.30
C ASP A 5 -26.85 -9.66 10.49
N GLU A 6 -26.19 -8.96 11.41
CA GLU A 6 -26.32 -7.51 11.54
C GLU A 6 -25.30 -6.89 10.57
N SER A 7 -25.69 -6.76 9.31
CA SER A 7 -25.00 -5.87 8.37
C SER A 7 -25.19 -4.43 8.85
N THR A 8 -24.29 -3.97 9.72
CA THR A 8 -24.07 -2.55 9.98
C THR A 8 -23.48 -1.93 8.71
N ASP A 9 -24.35 -1.53 7.78
CA ASP A 9 -24.03 -0.49 6.80
C ASP A 9 -23.86 0.83 7.58
N ALA A 10 -22.77 0.93 8.32
CA ALA A 10 -22.28 2.18 8.86
C ALA A 10 -21.75 2.98 7.67
N ARG A 11 -22.67 3.66 6.99
CA ARG A 11 -22.38 4.75 6.06
C ARG A 11 -21.21 5.55 6.62
N ARG A 12 -20.03 5.41 6.02
CA ARG A 12 -18.82 6.13 6.45
C ARG A 12 -19.21 7.61 6.58
N PRO A 13 -18.99 8.27 7.73
CA PRO A 13 -19.09 9.72 7.79
C PRO A 13 -18.22 10.24 6.66
N SER A 14 -18.77 11.11 5.79
CA SER A 14 -17.97 11.72 4.73
C SER A 14 -16.75 12.33 5.40
N GLU A 15 -15.57 11.81 5.07
CA GLU A 15 -14.32 12.25 5.65
C GLU A 15 -14.25 13.77 5.51
N ALA A 16 -14.06 14.47 6.62
CA ALA A 16 -13.75 15.89 6.62
C ALA A 16 -12.57 16.14 5.67
N PRO A 17 -12.43 17.33 5.06
CA PRO A 17 -11.29 17.62 4.21
C PRO A 17 -10.02 17.28 4.97
N ASP A 18 -9.24 16.40 4.36
CA ASP A 18 -8.07 15.79 4.95
C ASP A 18 -7.03 16.87 5.26
N GLU A 19 -6.82 17.19 6.54
CA GLU A 19 -5.86 18.22 6.98
C GLU A 19 -4.39 17.76 6.85
N ARG A 20 -4.12 16.68 6.11
CA ARG A 20 -2.76 16.24 5.80
C ARG A 20 -2.00 17.35 5.09
N THR A 21 -0.92 17.80 5.72
CA THR A 21 0.03 18.73 5.12
C THR A 21 0.90 17.98 4.11
N PRO A 22 1.54 18.67 3.16
CA PRO A 22 2.50 18.03 2.25
C PRO A 22 3.64 17.29 2.98
N ALA A 23 3.96 17.68 4.21
CA ALA A 23 4.94 16.99 5.05
C ALA A 23 4.45 15.64 5.59
N ASP A 24 3.13 15.42 5.64
CA ASP A 24 2.52 14.15 6.06
C ASP A 24 2.45 13.13 4.90
N CYS A 25 2.80 13.54 3.68
CA CYS A 25 2.84 12.70 2.50
C CYS A 25 4.31 12.30 2.21
N PRO A 26 4.68 11.02 2.34
CA PRO A 26 6.04 10.60 2.01
C PRO A 26 6.31 10.80 0.51
N GLU A 27 7.52 11.25 0.19
CA GLU A 27 8.00 11.30 -1.20
C GLU A 27 8.26 9.87 -1.68
N ILE A 28 7.51 9.46 -2.71
CA ILE A 28 7.62 8.14 -3.32
C ILE A 28 7.99 8.26 -4.81
N SER A 29 8.93 7.43 -5.25
CA SER A 29 9.26 7.24 -6.66
C SER A 29 8.48 6.06 -7.23
N ALA A 30 8.14 6.10 -8.53
CA ALA A 30 7.41 5.03 -9.22
C ALA A 30 8.19 4.50 -10.43
N TYR A 31 8.43 3.20 -10.47
CA TYR A 31 9.21 2.52 -11.50
C TYR A 31 8.37 1.47 -12.21
N SER A 32 8.14 1.64 -13.50
CA SER A 32 7.47 0.64 -14.33
C SER A 32 8.48 -0.35 -14.89
N THR A 33 8.41 -1.60 -14.43
CA THR A 33 9.25 -2.71 -14.94
C THR A 33 8.64 -3.35 -16.19
N THR A 34 7.32 -3.28 -16.33
CA THR A 34 6.54 -3.61 -17.53
C THR A 34 5.32 -2.66 -17.62
N GLU A 35 4.52 -2.75 -18.68
CA GLU A 35 3.26 -2.01 -18.82
C GLU A 35 2.25 -2.27 -17.69
N THR A 36 2.38 -3.42 -17.01
CA THR A 36 1.43 -3.88 -16.00
C THR A 36 2.01 -3.93 -14.59
N LYS A 37 3.31 -3.64 -14.42
CA LYS A 37 4.02 -3.75 -13.14
C LYS A 37 4.75 -2.46 -12.79
N THR A 38 4.30 -1.83 -11.71
CA THR A 38 4.93 -0.64 -11.11
C THR A 38 5.38 -0.94 -9.69
N VAL A 39 6.61 -0.54 -9.36
CA VAL A 39 7.19 -0.60 -8.02
C VAL A 39 7.29 0.82 -7.48
N PHE A 40 6.89 1.02 -6.23
CA PHE A 40 7.05 2.29 -5.53
C PHE A 40 8.18 2.19 -4.50
N THR A 41 9.03 3.21 -4.42
CA THR A 41 10.10 3.27 -3.41
C THR A 41 10.02 4.59 -2.66
N GLU A 42 10.37 4.55 -1.38
CA GLU A 42 10.58 5.77 -0.58
C GLU A 42 11.96 6.35 -0.86
N SER A 43 12.13 7.64 -0.57
CA SER A 43 13.43 8.31 -0.61
C SER A 43 14.48 7.55 0.21
N GLY A 44 15.62 7.24 -0.40
CA GLY A 44 16.71 6.48 0.23
C GLY A 44 16.60 4.95 0.10
N ASN A 45 15.53 4.42 -0.52
CA ASN A 45 15.44 3.02 -0.96
C ASN A 45 15.37 2.90 -2.49
N ASP A 46 16.17 3.70 -3.20
CA ASP A 46 16.15 3.75 -4.67
C ASP A 46 16.64 2.46 -5.33
N ASP A 47 17.47 1.68 -4.63
CA ASP A 47 17.91 0.34 -5.05
C ASP A 47 16.77 -0.70 -4.98
N GLY A 48 15.61 -0.34 -4.43
CA GLY A 48 14.43 -1.18 -4.39
C GLY A 48 14.62 -2.44 -3.56
N TRP A 49 15.37 -2.36 -2.45
CA TRP A 49 15.56 -3.50 -1.57
C TRP A 49 14.24 -3.80 -0.84
N ILE A 50 13.64 -4.93 -1.19
CA ILE A 50 12.44 -5.45 -0.54
C ILE A 50 12.89 -6.56 0.40
N ALA A 51 12.89 -6.28 1.71
CA ALA A 51 13.08 -7.31 2.71
C ALA A 51 11.83 -8.20 2.74
N THR A 52 12.01 -9.47 2.40
CA THR A 52 10.96 -10.48 2.45
C THR A 52 11.43 -11.60 3.36
N ASP A 53 10.57 -12.05 4.28
CA ASP A 53 10.85 -13.21 5.13
C ASP A 53 10.86 -14.54 4.35
N LEU A 54 10.42 -14.52 3.09
CA LEU A 54 10.44 -15.64 2.17
C LEU A 54 11.73 -15.62 1.34
N THR A 55 12.59 -16.61 1.56
CA THR A 55 13.74 -16.90 0.69
C THR A 55 13.31 -17.93 -0.35
N LEU A 56 13.53 -17.65 -1.63
CA LEU A 56 13.28 -18.57 -2.73
C LEU A 56 14.61 -19.11 -3.27
N ASP A 57 14.67 -20.42 -3.54
CA ASP A 57 15.79 -21.00 -4.28
C ASP A 57 15.84 -20.46 -5.71
N VAL A 58 17.04 -20.16 -6.19
CA VAL A 58 17.26 -19.77 -7.59
C VAL A 58 16.94 -20.97 -8.48
N ARG A 59 15.93 -20.83 -9.35
CA ARG A 59 15.61 -21.82 -10.37
C ARG A 59 16.32 -21.45 -11.66
N GLN A 60 17.09 -22.40 -12.22
CA GLN A 60 17.68 -22.30 -13.56
C GLN A 60 16.66 -22.65 -14.65
#